data_AF-A0A848UZC3-F1
#
_entry.id   AF-A0A848UZC3-F1
#
_cell.length_a   1.000
_cell.length_b   1.000
_cell.length_c   1.000
_cell.angle_alpha   90.00
_cell.angle_beta   90.00
_cell.angle_gamma   90.00
#
_symmetry.space_group_name_H-M   'P 1'
#
loop_
_entity.id
_entity.type
_entity.pdbx_description
1 polymer ?
#
loop_
_entity_poly.entity_id
_entity_poly.type
_entity_poly.pdbx_seq_one_letter_code
_entity_poly.pdbx_strand_id
1 'polypeptide(L)'
;MAFCIELDKLDKIGAEKVTENLSALGADVSKVAAFLQSLENIESNSDKLAGLSDQFGIENSSVKQYLETLESVERQSLKVELDLSLARGLTYYTGMIFEVKPTSVKMGSICGGGRYDDLTGVFGLPDVSGVGISFGLDRIYDVMDELELFPSELTENLDIFIVHLNEDCFRHGQKLVMKLRQAEIAADIFHEEAKMKKQFNYADKNAAKHVLVIGEEEINSGKYGVKDMKSGEQASLTVDEIIARFAK
;
A
#
# COMPACT_ATOMS: atom_id res chain seq x y z
N MET A 1 -24.00 23.88 -6.07
CA MET A 1 -23.07 23.02 -6.81
C MET A 1 -21.89 23.78 -7.41
N ALA A 2 -22.10 24.89 -8.14
CA ALA A 2 -20.99 25.69 -8.70
C ALA A 2 -19.98 26.18 -7.64
N PHE A 3 -20.44 26.56 -6.44
CA PHE A 3 -19.58 26.93 -5.32
C PHE A 3 -18.59 25.82 -4.94
N CYS A 4 -19.08 24.61 -4.65
CA CYS A 4 -18.26 23.47 -4.27
C CYS A 4 -17.28 23.04 -5.38
N ILE A 5 -17.67 23.16 -6.65
CA ILE A 5 -16.80 22.86 -7.80
C ILE A 5 -15.62 23.84 -7.88
N GLU A 6 -15.85 25.12 -7.62
CA GLU A 6 -14.75 26.09 -7.56
C GLU A 6 -13.90 25.91 -6.31
N LEU A 7 -14.51 25.53 -5.18
CA LEU A 7 -13.80 25.27 -3.93
C LEU A 7 -12.84 24.06 -4.03
N ASP A 8 -13.22 22.99 -4.74
CA ASP A 8 -12.34 21.82 -5.02
C ASP A 8 -11.03 22.22 -5.76
N LYS A 9 -11.02 23.39 -6.40
CA LYS A 9 -9.85 23.90 -7.13
C LYS A 9 -8.92 24.73 -6.24
N LEU A 10 -9.28 25.00 -4.98
CA LEU A 10 -8.54 25.89 -4.09
C LEU A 10 -7.04 25.55 -4.03
N ASP A 11 -6.70 24.27 -3.84
CA ASP A 11 -5.32 23.77 -3.82
C ASP A 11 -4.55 23.98 -5.13
N LYS A 12 -5.26 24.10 -6.26
CA LYS A 12 -4.66 24.18 -7.60
C LYS A 12 -4.53 25.59 -8.14
N ILE A 13 -5.53 26.44 -7.89
CA ILE A 13 -5.62 27.79 -8.47
C ILE A 13 -5.52 28.92 -7.44
N GLY A 14 -5.55 28.60 -6.14
CA GLY A 14 -5.41 29.56 -5.04
C GLY A 14 -6.68 30.36 -4.71
N ALA A 15 -6.70 30.94 -3.51
CA ALA A 15 -7.84 31.66 -2.94
C ALA A 15 -8.29 32.87 -3.79
N GLU A 16 -7.35 33.61 -4.37
CA GLU A 16 -7.64 34.78 -5.22
C GLU A 16 -8.47 34.39 -6.45
N LYS A 17 -8.03 33.35 -7.17
CA LYS A 17 -8.70 32.91 -8.41
C LYS A 17 -10.06 32.26 -8.11
N VAL A 18 -10.16 31.49 -7.02
CA VAL A 18 -11.45 30.96 -6.55
C VAL A 18 -12.43 32.10 -6.24
N THR A 19 -11.97 33.15 -5.55
CA THR A 19 -12.81 34.31 -5.22
C THR A 19 -13.30 35.05 -6.47
N GLU A 20 -12.43 35.26 -7.46
CA GLU A 20 -12.78 35.87 -8.75
C GLU A 20 -13.84 35.03 -9.48
N ASN A 21 -13.66 33.72 -9.57
CA ASN A 21 -14.59 32.82 -10.24
C ASN A 21 -15.97 32.80 -9.54
N LEU A 22 -15.98 32.75 -8.20
CA LEU A 22 -17.22 32.78 -7.42
C LEU A 22 -17.94 34.12 -7.55
N SER A 23 -17.19 35.23 -7.59
CA SER A 23 -17.74 36.57 -7.83
C SER A 23 -18.42 36.65 -9.20
N ALA A 24 -17.78 36.11 -10.25
CA ALA A 24 -18.36 36.05 -11.60
C ALA A 24 -19.65 35.21 -11.66
N LEU A 25 -19.83 34.28 -10.72
CA LEU A 25 -21.05 33.48 -10.54
C LEU A 25 -22.11 34.17 -9.66
N GLY A 26 -21.86 35.41 -9.21
CA GLY A 26 -22.77 36.21 -8.40
C GLY A 26 -22.67 35.98 -6.90
N ALA A 27 -21.61 35.32 -6.42
CA ALA A 27 -21.37 35.18 -4.98
C ALA A 27 -20.93 36.50 -4.35
N ASP A 28 -21.32 36.71 -3.09
CA ASP A 28 -20.86 37.84 -2.29
C ASP A 28 -19.39 37.67 -1.93
N VAL A 29 -18.54 38.51 -2.52
CA VAL A 29 -17.08 38.49 -2.35
C VAL A 29 -16.67 38.60 -0.88
N SER A 30 -17.38 39.41 -0.08
CA SER A 30 -17.07 39.57 1.33
C SER A 30 -17.33 38.29 2.12
N LYS A 31 -18.41 37.57 1.79
CA LYS A 31 -18.70 36.26 2.40
C LYS A 31 -17.74 35.17 1.95
N VAL A 32 -17.36 35.15 0.67
CA VAL A 32 -16.38 34.20 0.14
C VAL A 32 -15.01 34.40 0.79
N ALA A 33 -14.53 35.64 0.87
CA ALA A 33 -13.27 35.96 1.52
C ALA A 33 -13.30 35.58 3.01
N ALA A 34 -14.40 35.87 3.70
CA ALA A 34 -14.54 35.54 5.11
C ALA A 34 -14.63 34.01 5.33
N PHE A 35 -15.23 33.26 4.40
CA PHE A 35 -15.22 31.80 4.42
C PHE A 35 -13.81 31.24 4.18
N LEU A 36 -13.10 31.71 3.15
CA LEU A 36 -11.72 31.26 2.88
C LEU A 36 -10.79 31.59 4.04
N GLN A 37 -10.96 32.76 4.67
CA GLN A 37 -10.21 33.12 5.88
C GLN A 37 -10.52 32.18 7.05
N SER A 38 -11.74 31.64 7.17
CA SER A 38 -12.07 30.63 8.19
C SER A 38 -11.43 29.27 7.91
N LEU A 39 -10.97 29.02 6.68
CA LEU A 39 -10.19 27.83 6.32
C LEU A 39 -8.71 28.00 6.69
N GLU A 40 -8.22 29.24 6.72
CA GLU A 40 -6.85 29.60 7.03
C GLU A 40 -6.67 29.83 8.55
N ASN A 41 -5.53 29.38 9.10
CA ASN A 41 -5.10 29.69 10.49
C ASN A 41 -5.90 29.06 11.63
N ILE A 42 -6.41 27.83 11.45
CA ILE A 42 -7.01 27.08 12.56
C ILE A 42 -6.31 25.74 12.77
N GLU A 43 -5.65 25.59 13.92
CA GLU A 43 -4.82 24.42 14.25
C GLU A 43 -5.65 23.19 14.66
N SER A 44 -6.88 23.37 15.15
CA SER A 44 -7.73 22.29 15.67
C SER A 44 -9.08 22.16 14.95
N ASN A 45 -9.61 20.93 14.87
CA ASN A 45 -10.92 20.71 14.27
C ASN A 45 -12.06 21.38 15.06
N SER A 46 -11.92 21.48 16.39
CA SER A 46 -12.90 22.15 17.26
C SER A 46 -13.01 23.63 16.97
N ASP A 47 -11.88 24.30 16.75
CA ASP A 47 -11.86 25.73 16.44
C ASP A 47 -12.45 25.99 15.04
N LYS A 48 -12.21 25.08 14.07
CA LYS A 48 -12.80 25.16 12.72
C LYS A 48 -14.33 25.11 12.79
N LEU A 49 -14.87 24.23 13.63
CA LEU A 49 -16.32 24.13 13.84
C LEU A 49 -16.91 25.33 14.59
N ALA A 50 -16.20 25.85 15.59
CA ALA A 50 -16.64 27.05 16.32
C ALA A 50 -16.71 28.27 15.40
N GLY A 51 -15.69 28.48 14.57
CA GLY A 51 -15.68 29.56 13.57
C GLY A 51 -16.85 29.49 12.60
N LEU A 52 -17.19 28.29 12.09
CA LEU A 52 -18.36 28.11 11.23
C LEU A 52 -19.68 28.45 11.92
N SER A 53 -19.84 28.05 13.18
CA SER A 53 -21.04 28.35 13.97
C SER A 53 -21.17 29.85 14.21
N ASP A 54 -20.09 30.51 14.65
CA ASP A 54 -20.10 31.92 15.02
C ASP A 54 -20.30 32.83 13.80
N GLN A 55 -19.70 32.48 12.66
CA GLN A 55 -19.69 33.32 11.47
C GLN A 55 -20.89 33.10 10.56
N PHE A 56 -21.42 31.87 10.49
CA PHE A 56 -22.47 31.50 9.55
C PHE A 56 -23.74 30.96 10.22
N GLY A 57 -23.76 30.79 11.55
CA GLY A 57 -24.91 30.26 12.29
C GLY A 57 -25.21 28.80 11.96
N ILE A 58 -24.20 28.04 11.53
CA ILE A 58 -24.37 26.65 11.10
C ILE A 58 -24.29 25.72 12.32
N GLU A 59 -25.35 24.94 12.53
CA GLU A 59 -25.39 23.87 13.53
C GLU A 59 -24.56 22.69 13.02
N ASN A 60 -23.49 22.34 13.75
CA ASN A 60 -22.51 21.33 13.32
C ASN A 60 -22.42 20.14 14.31
N SER A 61 -23.43 19.90 15.15
CA SER A 61 -23.45 18.84 16.17
C SER A 61 -23.08 17.46 15.61
N SER A 62 -23.60 17.12 14.44
CA SER A 62 -23.31 15.84 13.78
C SER A 62 -21.83 15.71 13.42
N VAL A 63 -21.23 16.76 12.85
CA VAL A 63 -19.79 16.77 12.49
C VAL A 63 -18.92 16.71 13.74
N LYS A 64 -19.29 17.44 14.80
CA LYS A 64 -18.63 17.39 16.10
C LYS A 64 -18.65 15.97 16.68
N GLN A 65 -19.82 15.33 16.70
CA GLN A 65 -19.97 13.96 17.19
C GLN A 65 -19.11 12.97 16.40
N TYR A 66 -19.02 13.13 15.08
CA TYR A 66 -18.15 12.30 14.26
C TYR A 66 -16.68 12.47 14.63
N LEU A 67 -16.19 13.70 14.79
CA LEU A 67 -14.81 13.98 15.19
C LEU A 67 -14.47 13.44 16.58
N GLU A 68 -15.36 13.62 17.55
CA GLU A 68 -15.20 13.08 18.91
C GLU A 68 -15.15 11.54 18.90
N THR A 69 -16.05 10.91 18.15
CA THR A 69 -16.06 9.43 17.97
C THR A 69 -14.73 8.98 17.37
N LEU A 70 -14.30 9.68 16.33
CA LEU A 70 -13.04 9.45 15.66
C LEU A 70 -11.88 9.54 16.67
N GLU A 71 -11.75 10.63 17.41
CA GLU A 71 -10.71 10.86 18.43
C GLU A 71 -10.71 9.82 19.56
N SER A 72 -11.86 9.23 19.87
CA SER A 72 -11.98 8.19 20.90
C SER A 72 -11.40 6.83 20.51
N VAL A 73 -11.11 6.60 19.23
CA VAL A 73 -10.55 5.34 18.73
C VAL A 73 -9.03 5.37 18.84
N GLU A 74 -8.44 4.30 19.39
CA GLU A 74 -6.99 4.13 19.42
C GLU A 74 -6.43 4.07 17.99
N ARG A 75 -5.52 5.01 17.66
CA ARG A 75 -4.97 5.18 16.32
C ARG A 75 -3.47 5.07 16.36
N GLN A 76 -2.94 4.13 15.60
CA GLN A 76 -1.52 4.07 15.31
C GLN A 76 -1.23 5.07 14.18
N SER A 77 -1.07 6.35 14.55
CA SER A 77 -0.49 7.40 13.69
C SER A 77 -1.39 8.08 12.65
N LEU A 78 -2.72 8.06 12.82
CA LEU A 78 -3.66 8.75 11.93
C LEU A 78 -4.05 10.14 12.48
N LYS A 79 -3.59 11.21 11.81
CA LYS A 79 -4.07 12.57 12.04
C LYS A 79 -5.35 12.79 11.26
N VAL A 80 -6.45 13.11 11.95
CA VAL A 80 -7.71 13.49 11.32
C VAL A 80 -7.81 15.01 11.30
N GLU A 81 -8.00 15.55 10.10
CA GLU A 81 -8.19 16.98 9.87
C GLU A 81 -9.52 17.23 9.19
N LEU A 82 -10.30 18.16 9.73
CA LEU A 82 -11.48 18.69 9.08
C LEU A 82 -11.05 19.62 7.96
N ASP A 83 -11.32 19.22 6.72
CA ASP A 83 -11.06 20.00 5.52
C ASP A 83 -12.39 20.37 4.85
N LEU A 84 -12.76 21.64 4.97
CA LEU A 84 -14.00 22.18 4.38
C LEU A 84 -13.85 22.51 2.89
N SER A 85 -12.61 22.48 2.36
CA SER A 85 -12.35 22.67 0.93
C SER A 85 -12.57 21.38 0.12
N LEU A 86 -12.56 20.23 0.79
CA LEU A 86 -12.79 18.93 0.18
C LEU A 86 -14.22 18.85 -0.37
N ALA A 87 -14.35 18.83 -1.69
CA ALA A 87 -15.63 18.84 -2.40
C ALA A 87 -15.68 17.74 -3.47
N ARG A 88 -15.56 16.48 -3.04
CA ARG A 88 -15.60 15.30 -3.92
C ARG A 88 -17.00 14.72 -4.06
N GLY A 89 -17.26 14.10 -5.21
CA GLY A 89 -18.43 13.22 -5.42
C GLY A 89 -19.78 13.89 -5.13
N LEU A 90 -19.88 15.20 -5.40
CA LEU A 90 -21.03 16.07 -5.10
C LEU A 90 -22.36 15.59 -5.70
N THR A 91 -22.31 14.65 -6.64
CA THR A 91 -23.49 14.08 -7.31
C THR A 91 -24.05 12.84 -6.60
N TYR A 92 -23.31 12.22 -5.68
CA TYR A 92 -23.73 10.96 -5.05
C TYR A 92 -23.41 10.84 -3.55
N TYR A 93 -22.46 11.60 -3.00
CA TYR A 93 -22.29 11.65 -1.55
C TYR A 93 -23.36 12.54 -0.92
N THR A 94 -23.96 12.05 0.16
CA THR A 94 -25.07 12.69 0.90
C THR A 94 -24.67 13.11 2.31
N GLY A 95 -23.49 12.70 2.77
CA GLY A 95 -23.01 12.98 4.12
C GLY A 95 -21.49 13.14 4.20
N MET A 96 -20.88 12.57 5.24
CA MET A 96 -19.43 12.64 5.44
C MET A 96 -18.67 12.09 4.23
N ILE A 97 -17.64 12.82 3.84
CA ILE A 97 -16.60 12.38 2.90
C ILE A 97 -15.24 12.41 3.60
N PHE A 98 -14.33 11.56 3.17
CA PHE A 98 -12.97 11.51 3.68
C PHE A 98 -11.97 11.28 2.55
N GLU A 99 -10.77 11.75 2.80
CA GLU A 99 -9.62 11.62 1.91
C GLU A 99 -8.38 11.31 2.76
N VAL A 100 -7.57 10.37 2.32
CA VAL A 100 -6.29 10.01 2.93
C VAL A 100 -5.18 10.40 1.97
N LYS A 101 -4.23 11.19 2.47
CA LYS A 101 -3.02 11.60 1.76
C LYS A 101 -1.79 11.10 2.54
N PRO A 102 -0.71 10.71 1.84
CA PRO A 102 0.57 10.50 2.50
C PRO A 102 1.09 11.83 3.05
N THR A 103 1.77 11.80 4.19
CA THR A 103 2.32 13.00 4.86
C THR A 103 3.75 13.32 4.45
N SER A 104 4.52 12.30 4.06
CA SER A 104 5.94 12.40 3.72
C SER A 104 6.22 12.48 2.21
N VAL A 105 5.24 12.14 1.37
CA VAL A 105 5.38 12.09 -0.09
C VAL A 105 4.43 13.09 -0.72
N LYS A 106 4.91 13.85 -1.73
CA LYS A 106 4.09 14.81 -2.47
C LYS A 106 3.23 14.09 -3.51
N MET A 107 2.24 13.35 -3.03
CA MET A 107 1.28 12.60 -3.84
C MET A 107 -0.15 13.07 -3.50
N GLY A 108 -1.05 12.91 -4.47
CA GLY A 108 -2.48 13.08 -4.22
C GLY A 108 -3.04 12.01 -3.28
N SER A 109 -4.37 12.01 -3.11
CA SER A 109 -5.07 11.00 -2.31
C SER A 109 -4.73 9.55 -2.71
N ILE A 110 -4.49 8.72 -1.69
CA ILE A 110 -4.27 7.27 -1.79
C ILE A 110 -5.50 6.46 -1.35
N CYS A 111 -6.42 7.09 -0.62
CA CYS A 111 -7.72 6.53 -0.28
C CYS A 111 -8.76 7.65 -0.19
N GLY A 112 -9.99 7.35 -0.55
CA GLY A 112 -11.11 8.26 -0.38
C GLY A 112 -12.42 7.52 -0.28
N GLY A 113 -13.46 8.23 0.14
CA GLY A 113 -14.78 7.64 0.28
C GLY A 113 -15.76 8.57 0.98
N GLY A 114 -16.91 8.01 1.35
CA GLY A 114 -17.95 8.75 2.02
C GLY A 114 -19.27 8.00 2.11
N ARG A 115 -20.26 8.70 2.70
CA ARG A 115 -21.65 8.26 2.82
C ARG A 115 -22.46 8.65 1.59
N TYR A 116 -23.20 7.70 1.05
CA TYR A 116 -24.08 7.85 -0.12
C TYR A 116 -25.42 7.19 0.18
N ASP A 117 -26.41 7.99 0.58
CA ASP A 117 -27.71 7.46 0.99
C ASP A 117 -28.63 7.20 -0.21
N ASP A 118 -28.45 7.94 -1.31
CA ASP A 118 -29.36 7.95 -2.47
C ASP A 118 -28.83 7.16 -3.69
N LEU A 119 -27.58 6.68 -3.65
CA LEU A 119 -26.92 6.06 -4.82
C LEU A 119 -27.63 4.79 -5.30
N THR A 120 -28.22 4.02 -4.40
CA THR A 120 -28.97 2.80 -4.73
C THR A 120 -30.29 3.10 -5.45
N GLY A 121 -30.85 4.29 -5.21
CA GLY A 121 -32.07 4.77 -5.84
C GLY A 121 -31.96 4.87 -7.37
N VAL A 122 -30.80 5.27 -7.91
CA VAL A 122 -30.60 5.32 -9.37
C VAL A 122 -30.58 3.93 -10.03
N PHE A 123 -30.42 2.87 -9.23
CA PHE A 123 -30.47 1.48 -9.68
C PHE A 123 -31.80 0.77 -9.37
N GLY A 124 -32.83 1.52 -8.94
CA GLY A 124 -34.15 0.97 -8.65
C GLY A 124 -34.28 0.35 -7.25
N LEU A 125 -33.36 0.65 -6.34
CA LEU A 125 -33.39 0.20 -4.94
C LEU A 125 -33.40 1.43 -4.01
N PRO A 126 -34.56 2.09 -3.81
CA PRO A 126 -34.64 3.26 -2.94
C PRO A 126 -34.42 2.90 -1.47
N ASP A 127 -34.15 3.92 -0.65
CA ASP A 127 -34.04 3.85 0.81
C ASP A 127 -32.93 2.92 1.35
N VAL A 128 -31.89 2.66 0.55
CA VAL A 128 -30.72 1.88 0.96
C VAL A 128 -29.49 2.77 1.06
N SER A 129 -29.14 3.13 2.29
CA SER A 129 -27.92 3.90 2.57
C SER A 129 -26.65 3.06 2.50
N GLY A 130 -25.55 3.71 2.12
CA GLY A 130 -24.23 3.11 2.09
C GLY A 130 -23.13 4.05 2.58
N VAL A 131 -22.06 3.45 3.06
CA VAL A 131 -20.78 4.11 3.29
C VAL A 131 -19.69 3.21 2.72
N GLY A 132 -18.73 3.79 2.01
CA GLY A 132 -17.71 3.03 1.32
C GLY A 132 -16.42 3.79 1.19
N ILE A 133 -15.33 3.04 1.13
CA ILE A 133 -13.97 3.53 0.97
C ILE A 133 -13.35 2.86 -0.26
N SER A 134 -12.40 3.51 -0.92
CA SER A 134 -11.64 2.94 -2.02
C SER A 134 -10.17 3.30 -1.89
N PHE A 135 -9.30 2.32 -2.15
CA PHE A 135 -7.85 2.49 -2.14
C PHE A 135 -7.32 2.63 -3.57
N GLY A 136 -6.46 3.61 -3.80
CA GLY A 136 -5.71 3.75 -5.05
C GLY A 136 -4.43 2.94 -4.99
N LEU A 137 -4.51 1.65 -5.31
CA LEU A 137 -3.40 0.70 -5.15
C LEU A 137 -2.12 1.14 -5.87
N ASP A 138 -2.22 1.67 -7.09
CA ASP A 138 -1.04 2.16 -7.84
C ASP A 138 -0.33 3.29 -7.09
N ARG A 139 -1.08 4.24 -6.52
CA ARG A 139 -0.49 5.34 -5.74
C ARG A 139 0.07 4.87 -4.41
N ILE A 140 -0.57 3.87 -3.78
CA ILE A 140 -0.03 3.25 -2.57
C ILE A 140 1.30 2.56 -2.90
N TYR A 141 1.36 1.85 -4.01
CA TYR A 141 2.60 1.23 -4.50
C TYR A 141 3.68 2.29 -4.70
N ASP A 142 3.41 3.37 -5.44
CA ASP A 142 4.38 4.45 -5.68
C ASP A 142 4.89 5.08 -4.37
N VAL A 143 3.99 5.30 -3.40
CA VAL A 143 4.36 5.81 -2.07
C VAL A 143 5.21 4.81 -1.30
N MET A 144 4.88 3.52 -1.36
CA MET A 144 5.67 2.47 -0.71
C MET A 144 7.05 2.31 -1.35
N ASP A 145 7.14 2.45 -2.68
CA ASP A 145 8.40 2.38 -3.44
C ASP A 145 9.30 3.57 -3.11
N GLU A 146 8.76 4.80 -3.14
CA GLU A 146 9.51 6.03 -2.81
C GLU A 146 10.03 6.04 -1.36
N LEU A 147 9.29 5.41 -0.43
CA LEU A 147 9.66 5.29 0.98
C LEU A 147 10.42 4.00 1.32
N GLU A 148 10.75 3.16 0.31
CA GLU A 148 11.42 1.87 0.48
C GLU A 148 10.75 0.96 1.53
N LEU A 149 9.40 0.94 1.56
CA LEU A 149 8.59 0.20 2.54
C LEU A 149 8.33 -1.26 2.18
N PHE A 150 8.71 -1.70 0.99
CA PHE A 150 8.57 -3.10 0.59
C PHE A 150 9.56 -3.99 1.36
N PRO A 151 9.10 -5.08 2.01
CA PRO A 151 9.98 -6.04 2.64
C PRO A 151 10.97 -6.65 1.64
N SER A 152 12.23 -6.79 2.03
CA SER A 152 13.26 -7.46 1.21
C SER A 152 12.88 -8.90 0.83
N GLU A 153 12.11 -9.57 1.70
CA GLU A 153 11.69 -10.96 1.56
C GLU A 153 10.75 -11.18 0.37
N LEU A 154 10.09 -10.14 -0.16
CA LEU A 154 9.27 -10.25 -1.37
C LEU A 154 10.09 -10.68 -2.60
N THR A 155 11.40 -10.44 -2.58
CA THR A 155 12.33 -10.83 -3.64
C THR A 155 13.00 -12.19 -3.39
N GLU A 156 13.03 -12.66 -2.14
CA GLU A 156 13.71 -13.91 -1.72
C GLU A 156 12.76 -15.12 -1.69
N ASN A 157 12.23 -15.48 -2.86
CA ASN A 157 11.26 -16.57 -2.97
C ASN A 157 11.88 -17.97 -3.09
N LEU A 158 13.21 -18.08 -3.08
CA LEU A 158 13.91 -19.35 -3.31
C LEU A 158 14.82 -19.69 -2.13
N ASP A 159 14.45 -20.72 -1.37
CA ASP A 159 15.19 -21.15 -0.19
C ASP A 159 16.45 -21.93 -0.59
N ILE A 160 16.35 -22.83 -1.58
CA ILE A 160 17.45 -23.67 -2.05
C ILE A 160 17.52 -23.71 -3.58
N PHE A 161 18.67 -23.36 -4.15
CA PHE A 161 18.96 -23.57 -5.56
C PHE A 161 20.02 -24.67 -5.77
N ILE A 162 19.74 -25.61 -6.67
CA ILE A 162 20.63 -26.74 -6.95
C ILE A 162 21.46 -26.47 -8.21
N VAL A 163 22.78 -26.59 -8.05
CA VAL A 163 23.80 -26.57 -9.09
C VAL A 163 24.23 -28.01 -9.37
N HIS A 164 24.34 -28.40 -10.63
CA HIS A 164 24.72 -29.76 -11.01
C HIS A 164 25.94 -29.77 -11.93
N LEU A 165 26.80 -30.80 -11.77
CA LEU A 165 28.04 -30.91 -12.56
C LEU A 165 27.85 -31.52 -13.94
N ASN A 166 26.86 -32.39 -14.12
CA ASN A 166 26.56 -33.10 -15.37
C ASN A 166 25.08 -33.54 -15.41
N GLU A 167 24.68 -34.24 -16.48
CA GLU A 167 23.33 -34.75 -16.71
C GLU A 167 22.84 -35.76 -15.66
N ASP A 168 23.72 -36.63 -15.15
CA ASP A 168 23.34 -37.61 -14.11
C ASP A 168 23.06 -36.90 -12.78
N CYS A 169 23.89 -35.90 -12.44
CA CYS A 169 23.68 -35.02 -11.29
C CYS A 169 22.40 -34.20 -11.43
N PHE A 170 22.06 -33.76 -12.65
CA PHE A 170 20.80 -33.07 -12.92
C PHE A 170 19.60 -33.98 -12.62
N ARG A 171 19.59 -35.21 -13.12
CA ARG A 171 18.51 -36.19 -12.87
C ARG A 171 18.34 -36.52 -11.40
N HIS A 172 19.46 -36.63 -10.67
CA HIS A 172 19.42 -36.82 -9.22
C HIS A 172 18.88 -35.57 -8.50
N GLY A 173 19.36 -34.40 -8.88
CA GLY A 173 18.92 -33.12 -8.34
C GLY A 173 17.43 -32.84 -8.56
N GLN A 174 16.87 -33.22 -9.71
CA GLN A 174 15.42 -33.13 -9.95
C GLN A 174 14.60 -33.91 -8.91
N LYS A 175 15.04 -35.12 -8.54
CA LYS A 175 14.39 -35.90 -7.48
C LYS A 175 14.51 -35.22 -6.12
N LEU A 176 15.66 -34.59 -5.85
CA LEU A 176 15.87 -33.83 -4.61
C LEU A 176 14.96 -32.59 -4.55
N VAL A 177 14.87 -31.81 -5.63
CA VAL A 177 13.95 -30.67 -5.74
C VAL A 177 12.52 -31.10 -5.43
N MET A 178 12.05 -32.23 -5.98
CA MET A 178 10.71 -32.72 -5.69
C MET A 178 10.49 -33.04 -4.21
N LYS A 179 11.46 -33.67 -3.55
CA LYS A 179 11.39 -33.95 -2.10
C LYS A 179 11.34 -32.67 -1.27
N LEU A 180 12.17 -31.69 -1.61
CA LEU A 180 12.19 -30.39 -0.93
C LEU A 180 10.86 -29.66 -1.10
N ARG A 181 10.31 -29.63 -2.32
CA ARG A 181 8.99 -29.02 -2.61
C ARG A 181 7.85 -29.74 -1.88
N GLN A 182 7.92 -31.08 -1.74
CA GLN A 182 6.94 -31.85 -0.95
C GLN A 182 6.98 -31.51 0.55
N ALA A 183 8.10 -30.99 1.04
CA ALA A 183 8.26 -30.47 2.40
C ALA A 183 8.05 -28.94 2.48
N GLU A 184 7.39 -28.35 1.48
CA GLU A 184 7.06 -26.90 1.40
C GLU A 184 8.29 -25.97 1.36
N ILE A 185 9.46 -26.50 0.99
CA ILE A 185 10.68 -25.72 0.78
C ILE A 185 10.73 -25.24 -0.66
N ALA A 186 10.89 -23.93 -0.87
CA ALA A 186 11.01 -23.37 -2.20
C ALA A 186 12.38 -23.73 -2.79
N ALA A 187 12.39 -24.76 -3.64
CA ALA A 187 13.61 -25.26 -4.26
C ALA A 187 13.53 -25.28 -5.79
N ASP A 188 14.66 -25.08 -6.45
CA ASP A 188 14.77 -25.19 -7.91
C ASP A 188 16.17 -25.68 -8.35
N ILE A 189 16.31 -26.06 -9.62
CA ILE A 189 17.56 -26.57 -10.19
C ILE A 189 17.85 -25.90 -11.53
N PHE A 190 19.12 -25.65 -11.82
CA PHE A 190 19.52 -25.16 -13.13
C PHE A 190 19.17 -26.18 -14.23
N HIS A 191 18.63 -25.74 -15.37
CA HIS A 191 17.98 -26.62 -16.34
C HIS A 191 18.86 -27.01 -17.54
N GLU A 192 20.00 -26.34 -17.73
CA GLU A 192 20.93 -26.60 -18.83
C GLU A 192 22.25 -27.15 -18.30
N GLU A 193 22.94 -27.97 -19.08
CA GLU A 193 24.34 -28.26 -18.81
C GLU A 193 25.20 -27.00 -19.06
N ALA A 194 25.65 -26.38 -17.98
CA ALA A 194 26.46 -25.17 -18.04
C ALA A 194 27.55 -25.14 -16.97
N LYS A 195 28.60 -24.34 -17.23
CA LYS A 195 29.66 -24.10 -16.24
C LYS A 195 29.07 -23.59 -14.93
N MET A 196 29.57 -24.08 -13.80
CA MET A 196 29.11 -23.70 -12.46
C MET A 196 28.94 -22.19 -12.27
N LYS A 197 29.87 -21.38 -12.77
CA LYS A 197 29.77 -19.91 -12.69
C LYS A 197 28.45 -19.36 -13.25
N LYS A 198 27.93 -19.90 -14.35
CA LYS A 198 26.63 -19.49 -14.92
C LYS A 198 25.49 -19.86 -13.99
N GLN A 199 25.54 -21.06 -13.40
CA GLN A 199 24.51 -21.55 -12.49
C GLN A 199 24.48 -20.75 -11.16
N PHE A 200 25.65 -20.46 -10.58
CA PHE A 200 25.77 -19.59 -9.40
C PHE A 200 25.26 -18.18 -9.67
N ASN A 201 25.62 -17.58 -10.81
CA ASN A 201 25.08 -16.27 -11.20
C ASN A 201 23.56 -16.29 -11.37
N TYR A 202 22.99 -17.41 -11.82
CA TYR A 202 21.55 -17.58 -11.92
C TYR A 202 20.90 -17.68 -10.53
N ALA A 203 21.50 -18.42 -9.60
CA ALA A 203 21.04 -18.50 -8.22
C ALA A 203 21.01 -17.12 -7.54
N ASP A 204 22.10 -16.36 -7.70
CA ASP A 204 22.26 -15.00 -7.18
C ASP A 204 21.22 -14.03 -7.77
N LYS A 205 21.03 -14.06 -9.10
CA LYS A 205 20.01 -13.23 -9.78
C LYS A 205 18.58 -13.54 -9.32
N ASN A 206 18.30 -14.77 -8.90
CA ASN A 206 17.00 -15.17 -8.36
C ASN A 206 16.95 -15.09 -6.83
N ALA A 207 17.91 -14.42 -6.21
CA ALA A 207 17.99 -14.21 -4.76
C ALA A 207 17.83 -15.50 -3.95
N ALA A 208 18.47 -16.59 -4.40
CA ALA A 208 18.45 -17.85 -3.68
C ALA A 208 19.17 -17.71 -2.34
N LYS A 209 18.52 -18.09 -1.23
CA LYS A 209 19.12 -18.01 0.11
C LYS A 209 20.29 -18.98 0.26
N HIS A 210 20.12 -20.19 -0.28
CA HIS A 210 21.14 -21.24 -0.23
C HIS A 210 21.37 -21.87 -1.60
N VAL A 211 22.61 -22.32 -1.82
CA VAL A 211 22.98 -23.12 -2.98
C VAL A 211 23.51 -24.47 -2.55
N LEU A 212 23.12 -25.50 -3.30
CA LEU A 212 23.53 -26.88 -3.10
C LEU A 212 24.17 -27.40 -4.39
N VAL A 213 25.40 -27.89 -4.32
CA VAL A 213 26.11 -28.43 -5.48
C VAL A 213 26.00 -29.95 -5.47
N ILE A 214 25.64 -30.55 -6.60
CA ILE A 214 25.54 -32.00 -6.79
C ILE A 214 26.61 -32.45 -7.78
N GLY A 215 27.58 -33.18 -7.25
CA GLY A 215 28.51 -34.03 -8.00
C GLY A 215 28.33 -35.51 -7.65
N GLU A 216 29.23 -36.34 -8.18
CA GLU A 216 29.23 -37.78 -7.91
C GLU A 216 29.45 -38.11 -6.42
N GLU A 217 30.25 -37.30 -5.72
CA GLU A 217 30.53 -37.49 -4.29
C GLU A 217 29.28 -37.27 -3.43
N GLU A 218 28.50 -36.23 -3.71
CA GLU A 218 27.25 -35.94 -2.99
C GLU A 218 26.19 -37.02 -3.25
N ILE A 219 26.11 -37.51 -4.48
CA ILE A 219 25.19 -38.62 -4.84
C ILE A 219 25.54 -39.88 -4.05
N ASN A 220 26.82 -40.23 -4.01
CA ASN A 220 27.29 -41.46 -3.35
C ASN A 220 27.25 -41.38 -1.83
N SER A 221 27.58 -40.22 -1.25
CA SER A 221 27.60 -40.02 0.20
C SER A 221 26.22 -39.75 0.80
N GLY A 222 25.27 -39.26 -0.01
CA GLY A 222 23.95 -38.82 0.46
C GLY A 222 24.00 -37.54 1.30
N LYS A 223 25.15 -36.86 1.33
CA LYS A 223 25.36 -35.58 2.01
C LYS A 223 25.64 -34.50 0.98
N TYR A 224 25.08 -33.33 1.21
CA TYR A 224 25.15 -32.21 0.28
C TYR A 224 25.72 -30.99 0.97
N GLY A 225 26.63 -30.30 0.29
CA GLY A 225 27.13 -29.00 0.73
C GLY A 225 26.08 -27.92 0.51
N VAL A 226 25.47 -27.46 1.59
CA VAL A 226 24.52 -26.33 1.59
C VAL A 226 25.28 -25.06 1.94
N LYS A 227 25.44 -24.18 0.97
CA LYS A 227 26.11 -22.89 1.12
C LYS A 227 25.09 -21.78 1.28
N ASP A 228 25.22 -20.99 2.33
CA ASP A 228 24.49 -19.73 2.52
C ASP A 228 25.08 -18.65 1.59
N MET A 229 24.22 -18.03 0.78
CA MET A 229 24.65 -17.05 -0.23
C MET A 229 24.99 -15.68 0.37
N LYS A 230 24.50 -15.38 1.58
CA LYS A 230 24.74 -14.13 2.30
C LYS A 230 25.98 -14.20 3.19
N SER A 231 26.11 -15.25 4.00
CA SER A 231 27.25 -15.43 4.91
C SER A 231 28.45 -16.11 4.25
N GLY A 232 28.21 -16.91 3.20
CA GLY A 232 29.22 -17.73 2.55
C GLY A 232 29.55 -19.02 3.32
N GLU A 233 28.95 -19.24 4.49
CA GLU A 233 29.15 -20.46 5.27
C GLU A 233 28.58 -21.68 4.55
N GLN A 234 29.21 -22.84 4.76
CA GLN A 234 28.80 -24.09 4.13
C GLN A 234 28.69 -25.20 5.18
N ALA A 235 27.58 -25.94 5.15
CA ALA A 235 27.34 -27.10 5.98
C ALA A 235 27.10 -28.34 5.11
N SER A 236 27.63 -29.50 5.51
CA SER A 236 27.36 -30.77 4.85
C SER A 236 26.18 -31.45 5.55
N LEU A 237 25.05 -31.56 4.86
CA LEU A 237 23.76 -32.02 5.41
C LEU A 237 23.16 -33.15 4.57
N THR A 238 22.49 -34.10 5.22
CA THR A 238 21.62 -35.08 4.57
C THR A 238 20.30 -34.43 4.13
N VAL A 239 19.53 -35.09 3.26
CA VAL A 239 18.22 -34.57 2.83
C VAL A 239 17.28 -34.34 4.02
N ASP A 240 17.28 -35.24 5.00
CA ASP A 240 16.40 -35.12 6.17
C ASP A 240 16.82 -33.94 7.07
N GLU A 241 18.12 -33.70 7.23
CA GLU A 241 18.64 -32.52 7.95
C GLU A 241 18.33 -31.22 7.21
N ILE A 242 18.39 -31.22 5.88
CA ILE A 242 17.97 -30.06 5.06
C ILE A 242 16.49 -29.80 5.28
N ILE A 243 15.64 -30.82 5.18
CA ILE A 243 14.20 -30.69 5.39
C ILE A 243 13.92 -30.16 6.80
N ALA A 244 14.52 -30.75 7.83
CA ALA A 244 14.33 -30.32 9.22
C ALA A 244 14.79 -28.87 9.48
N ARG A 245 15.80 -28.39 8.74
CA ARG A 245 16.35 -27.03 8.88
C ARG A 245 15.52 -25.96 8.16
N PHE A 246 14.88 -26.31 7.04
CA PHE A 246 14.22 -25.35 6.15
C PHE A 246 12.70 -25.52 6.03
N ALA A 247 12.12 -26.59 6.60
CA ALA A 247 10.67 -26.73 6.70
C ALA A 247 10.06 -25.56 7.47
N LYS A 248 8.90 -25.09 7.00
CA LYS A 248 8.11 -24.02 7.62
C LYS A 248 7.24 -24.55 8.76
#